data_AF-A0A3Q3IEB2-F1
#
_entry.id   AF-A0A3Q3IEB2-F1
#
_cell.length_a   1.000
_cell.length_b   1.000
_cell.length_c   1.000
_cell.angle_alpha   90.00
_cell.angle_beta   90.00
_cell.angle_gamma   90.00
#
_symmetry.space_group_name_H-M   'P 1'
#
loop_
_entity.id
_entity.type
_entity.pdbx_description
1 polymer ?
#
loop_
_entity_poly.entity_id
_entity_poly.type
_entity_poly.pdbx_seq_one_letter_code
_entity_poly.pdbx_strand_id
1 'polypeptide(L)'
;MPTARCTVKALYDYRAQREDELCFPKQALILNVDKQEGGWWRGDYGGKKQLWFPANYVEEVPSSPTRELDENSPLGTFLKGFIDVPTCHVVIPKDGRNARPYVFTIHSQQLPSHPVQTLDVAADSLEDLTSWVSKIREAAQNADARMQEEKQMERRKKIAVELSDLVVYCRPVPFNEDKIGTEKACYRDMSSFPETKAEKFATRARGKRFLQYNRRQLSRVYPRGQRLDSSNYDPLPMWLCGSQLVALNFQTPDKPMQLNQALFMLGGGSGYVPQPDIMRDDVFDPFDKDTLHVEPITIQLQVLGARHLPKNGRSIVCPFVEVEICGADYDSCKCKTDVVADNGLNPVWVQKQFVFDIHNPTFSFLRFTVYEEDMFSDPNFLAQASYPVRLLRTGYRSVPLKNSYNEELELASLLVHIEIVNAKEEDDENLYMSIQQLRDRTSELSNKVSLLERSGSADLSYQQSLEELRATQDQLSELVEARNRR
;
A
#
# COMPACT_ATOMS: atom_id res chain seq x y z
N MET A 1 30.99 -32.89 14.65
CA MET A 1 31.06 -31.87 13.58
C MET A 1 30.83 -30.51 14.22
N PRO A 2 31.52 -29.42 13.85
CA PRO A 2 31.26 -28.12 14.45
C PRO A 2 29.95 -27.55 13.86
N THR A 3 28.91 -27.61 14.67
CA THR A 3 27.62 -26.92 14.53
C THR A 3 27.84 -25.40 14.54
N ALA A 4 27.10 -24.68 13.71
CA ALA A 4 27.14 -23.22 13.67
C ALA A 4 26.82 -22.66 15.08
N ARG A 5 27.73 -21.86 15.63
CA ARG A 5 27.59 -21.27 16.97
C ARG A 5 26.57 -20.14 16.94
N CYS A 6 25.46 -20.29 17.66
CA CYS A 6 24.40 -19.27 17.75
C CYS A 6 24.42 -18.52 19.09
N THR A 7 23.69 -17.41 19.16
CA THR A 7 23.42 -16.67 20.40
C THR A 7 21.97 -16.88 20.80
N VAL A 8 21.73 -17.15 22.08
CA VAL A 8 20.39 -17.35 22.63
C VAL A 8 20.17 -16.40 23.79
N LYS A 9 18.91 -16.05 24.04
CA LYS A 9 18.48 -15.15 25.11
C LYS A 9 17.66 -15.92 26.13
N ALA A 10 17.99 -15.78 27.41
CA ALA A 10 17.28 -16.45 28.49
C ALA A 10 15.86 -15.89 28.67
N LEU A 11 14.86 -16.77 28.62
CA LEU A 11 13.45 -16.46 28.87
C LEU A 11 13.12 -16.43 30.37
N TYR A 12 13.89 -17.17 31.17
CA TYR A 12 13.72 -17.31 32.62
C TYR A 12 15.08 -17.29 33.33
N ASP A 13 15.07 -17.05 34.64
CA ASP A 13 16.25 -17.27 35.48
C ASP A 13 16.53 -18.77 35.56
N TYR A 14 17.81 -19.15 35.52
CA TYR A 14 18.25 -20.53 35.69
C TYR A 14 19.45 -20.60 36.62
N ARG A 15 19.33 -21.41 37.66
CA ARG A 15 20.38 -21.65 38.65
C ARG A 15 20.91 -23.06 38.50
N ALA A 16 22.20 -23.14 38.18
CA ALA A 16 22.93 -24.40 38.02
C ALA A 16 22.69 -25.33 39.22
N GLN A 17 22.23 -26.55 38.94
CA GLN A 17 22.04 -27.64 39.88
C GLN A 17 23.26 -28.57 39.94
N ARG A 18 24.10 -28.53 38.89
CA ARG A 18 25.36 -29.28 38.79
C ARG A 18 26.53 -28.36 38.47
N GLU A 19 27.74 -28.81 38.75
CA GLU A 19 28.96 -28.02 38.53
C GLU A 19 29.25 -27.74 37.04
N ASP A 20 28.74 -28.61 36.16
CA ASP A 20 28.86 -28.51 34.70
C ASP A 20 27.72 -27.69 34.07
N GLU A 21 26.82 -27.12 34.87
CA GLU A 21 25.70 -26.30 34.42
C GLU A 21 25.97 -24.80 34.56
N LEU A 22 25.33 -24.03 33.70
CA LEU A 22 25.45 -22.59 33.60
C LEU A 22 24.42 -21.91 34.50
N CYS A 23 24.79 -20.81 35.18
CA CYS A 23 23.88 -20.01 35.98
C CYS A 23 23.69 -18.66 35.31
N PHE A 24 22.45 -18.26 35.03
CA PHE A 24 22.13 -17.02 34.33
C PHE A 24 20.76 -16.45 34.73
N PRO A 25 20.61 -15.12 34.76
CA PRO A 25 19.33 -14.45 34.92
C PRO A 25 18.53 -14.40 33.61
N LYS A 26 17.23 -14.17 33.70
CA LYS A 26 16.34 -13.83 32.59
C LYS A 26 16.92 -12.66 31.80
N GLN A 27 16.76 -12.68 30.48
CA GLN A 27 17.35 -11.78 29.50
C GLN A 27 18.87 -11.91 29.30
N ALA A 28 19.57 -12.82 29.99
CA ALA A 28 20.97 -13.10 29.71
C ALA A 28 21.20 -13.55 28.26
N LEU A 29 22.25 -13.04 27.63
CA LEU A 29 22.69 -13.48 26.31
C LEU A 29 23.79 -14.53 26.45
N ILE A 30 23.49 -15.76 26.04
CA ILE A 30 24.41 -16.89 26.09
C ILE A 30 25.02 -17.05 24.69
N LEU A 31 26.35 -17.01 24.64
CA LEU A 31 27.13 -16.97 23.39
C LEU A 31 27.71 -18.35 23.06
N ASN A 32 28.19 -18.51 21.83
CA ASN A 32 28.87 -19.72 21.36
C ASN A 32 28.09 -21.02 21.62
N VAL A 33 26.76 -20.99 21.40
CA VAL A 33 25.89 -22.10 21.77
C VAL A 33 26.09 -23.29 20.84
N ASP A 34 26.37 -24.44 21.43
CA ASP A 34 26.46 -25.75 20.78
C ASP A 34 25.17 -26.54 21.08
N LYS A 35 24.33 -26.67 20.05
CA LYS A 35 23.04 -27.37 20.14
C LYS A 35 23.25 -28.88 20.04
N GLN A 36 22.67 -29.60 20.99
CA GLN A 36 22.67 -31.06 21.01
C GLN A 36 21.24 -31.60 21.05
N GLU A 37 21.05 -32.80 20.51
CA GLU A 37 19.81 -33.55 20.62
C GLU A 37 19.67 -34.05 22.07
N GLY A 38 18.56 -33.74 22.74
CA GLY A 38 18.33 -34.12 24.15
C GLY A 38 17.91 -33.00 25.09
N GLY A 39 17.58 -31.81 24.58
CA GLY A 39 16.97 -30.73 25.38
C GLY A 39 17.95 -29.93 26.26
N TRP A 40 19.24 -30.21 26.18
CA TRP A 40 20.32 -29.48 26.87
C TRP A 40 21.35 -28.99 25.87
N TRP A 41 21.74 -27.73 25.97
CA TRP A 41 22.72 -27.08 25.10
C TRP A 41 23.93 -26.63 25.91
N ARG A 42 25.06 -26.37 25.24
CA ARG A 42 26.25 -25.78 25.89
C ARG A 42 26.49 -24.37 25.38
N GLY A 43 26.99 -23.49 26.23
CA GLY A 43 27.31 -22.11 25.82
C GLY A 43 28.16 -21.38 26.84
N ASP A 44 28.41 -20.10 26.54
CA ASP A 44 29.31 -19.24 27.31
C ASP A 44 28.51 -18.08 27.92
N TYR A 45 28.62 -17.89 29.24
CA TYR A 45 28.04 -16.74 29.93
C TYR A 45 28.71 -16.53 31.30
N GLY A 46 28.87 -15.26 31.72
CA GLY A 46 29.44 -14.91 33.03
C GLY A 46 30.88 -15.37 33.25
N GLY A 47 31.71 -15.44 32.19
CA GLY A 47 33.10 -15.91 32.27
C GLY A 47 33.27 -17.43 32.28
N LYS A 48 32.18 -18.20 32.41
CA LYS A 48 32.16 -19.67 32.27
C LYS A 48 31.95 -20.04 30.79
N LYS A 49 32.68 -21.04 30.31
CA LYS A 49 32.67 -21.46 28.90
C LYS A 49 32.17 -22.89 28.74
N GLN A 50 31.34 -23.11 27.72
CA GLN A 50 30.84 -24.41 27.29
C GLN A 50 30.21 -25.26 28.41
N LEU A 51 29.44 -24.61 29.29
CA LEU A 51 28.65 -25.30 30.33
C LEU A 51 27.20 -25.52 29.86
N TRP A 52 26.55 -26.51 30.45
CA TRP A 52 25.22 -26.98 30.07
C TRP A 52 24.10 -26.08 30.58
N PHE A 53 23.05 -25.94 29.78
CA PHE A 53 21.80 -25.31 30.18
C PHE A 53 20.60 -25.87 29.43
N PRO A 54 19.39 -25.80 30.01
CA PRO A 54 18.19 -26.35 29.39
C PRO A 54 17.75 -25.51 28.18
N ALA A 55 17.55 -26.16 27.04
CA ALA A 55 17.21 -25.51 25.77
C ALA A 55 15.86 -24.79 25.79
N ASN A 56 14.90 -25.27 26.59
CA ASN A 56 13.57 -24.67 26.73
C ASN A 56 13.55 -23.41 27.62
N TYR A 57 14.68 -23.02 28.21
CA TYR A 57 14.80 -21.81 29.02
C TYR A 57 15.29 -20.60 28.23
N VAL A 58 15.53 -20.77 26.93
CA VAL A 58 16.12 -19.76 26.06
C VAL A 58 15.36 -19.68 24.73
N GLU A 59 15.41 -18.52 24.10
CA GLU A 59 15.00 -18.31 22.71
C GLU A 59 16.22 -17.97 21.87
N GLU A 60 16.23 -18.39 20.60
CA GLU A 60 17.29 -17.99 19.69
C GLU A 60 17.13 -16.52 19.32
N VAL A 61 18.21 -15.75 19.45
CA VAL A 61 18.22 -14.37 18.96
C VAL A 61 18.47 -14.44 17.45
N PRO A 62 17.56 -13.92 16.60
CA PRO A 62 17.79 -13.85 15.17
C PRO A 62 19.10 -13.10 14.89
N SER A 63 19.98 -13.68 14.08
CA SER A 63 21.27 -13.08 13.71
C SER A 63 21.16 -11.96 12.67
N SER A 64 19.95 -11.50 12.38
CA SER A 64 19.68 -10.36 11.51
C SER A 64 19.37 -9.13 12.35
N PRO A 65 20.10 -8.01 12.20
CA PRO A 65 19.57 -6.74 12.68
C PRO A 65 18.27 -6.48 11.92
N THR A 66 17.17 -6.29 12.64
CA THR A 66 15.92 -5.72 12.12
C THR A 66 16.21 -4.27 11.70
N ARG A 67 16.87 -4.12 10.55
CA ARG A 67 16.98 -2.86 9.83
C ARG A 67 15.72 -2.75 8.98
N GLU A 68 15.09 -1.59 9.02
CA GLU A 68 13.95 -1.23 8.16
C GLU A 68 14.20 -1.77 6.75
N LEU A 69 13.32 -2.67 6.29
CA LEU A 69 13.41 -3.24 4.95
C LEU A 69 13.31 -2.08 3.98
N ASP A 70 14.34 -1.89 3.14
CA ASP A 70 14.32 -0.86 2.12
C ASP A 70 13.21 -1.17 1.10
N GLU A 71 12.08 -0.47 1.23
CA GLU A 71 10.95 -0.59 0.31
C GLU A 71 11.30 -0.21 -1.15
N ASN A 72 12.43 0.48 -1.36
CA ASN A 72 12.93 0.81 -2.70
C ASN A 72 13.85 -0.26 -3.29
N SER A 73 14.12 -1.34 -2.55
CA SER A 73 14.82 -2.52 -3.05
C SER A 73 14.15 -3.05 -4.33
N PRO A 74 14.92 -3.54 -5.32
CA PRO A 74 14.36 -4.18 -6.51
C PRO A 74 13.34 -5.29 -6.22
N LEU A 75 13.39 -5.90 -5.02
CA LEU A 75 12.46 -6.96 -4.59
C LEU A 75 11.20 -6.44 -3.89
N GLY A 76 11.14 -5.16 -3.54
CA GLY A 76 10.01 -4.57 -2.82
C GLY A 76 9.61 -5.37 -1.58
N THR A 77 8.33 -5.72 -1.49
CA THR A 77 7.72 -6.49 -0.38
C THR A 77 8.23 -7.93 -0.28
N PHE A 78 8.86 -8.48 -1.32
CA PHE A 78 9.49 -9.81 -1.27
C PHE A 78 10.89 -9.81 -0.68
N LEU A 79 11.44 -8.65 -0.30
CA LEU A 79 12.76 -8.56 0.33
C LEU A 79 12.76 -9.31 1.66
N LYS A 80 13.53 -10.39 1.74
CA LYS A 80 13.75 -11.15 2.98
C LYS A 80 15.07 -10.81 3.67
N GLY A 81 16.00 -10.23 2.94
CA GLY A 81 17.33 -9.89 3.42
C GLY A 81 18.20 -9.33 2.30
N PHE A 82 19.33 -8.74 2.67
CA PHE A 82 20.28 -8.15 1.72
C PHE A 82 21.70 -8.60 2.06
N ILE A 83 22.55 -8.60 1.05
CA ILE A 83 23.97 -8.92 1.16
C ILE A 83 24.74 -7.76 0.54
N ASP A 84 25.69 -7.19 1.28
CA ASP A 84 26.55 -6.13 0.78
C ASP A 84 27.67 -6.73 -0.10
N VAL A 85 27.45 -6.74 -1.40
CA VAL A 85 28.25 -7.49 -2.39
C VAL A 85 29.77 -7.17 -2.35
N PRO A 86 30.23 -5.91 -2.20
CA PRO A 86 31.65 -5.59 -2.08
C PRO A 86 32.36 -6.25 -0.88
N THR A 87 31.61 -6.61 0.17
CA THR A 87 32.15 -7.25 1.38
C THR A 87 32.17 -8.79 1.31
N CYS A 88 31.79 -9.35 0.17
CA CYS A 88 31.56 -10.78 0.03
C CYS A 88 32.67 -11.52 -0.71
N HIS A 89 32.89 -12.78 -0.32
CA HIS A 89 33.68 -13.74 -1.09
C HIS A 89 32.88 -15.01 -1.36
N VAL A 90 33.05 -15.57 -2.57
CA VAL A 90 32.27 -16.73 -3.03
C VAL A 90 33.17 -17.94 -3.26
N VAL A 91 32.83 -19.06 -2.64
CA VAL A 91 33.56 -20.33 -2.69
C VAL A 91 32.66 -21.42 -3.29
N ILE A 92 33.22 -22.30 -4.11
CA ILE A 92 32.51 -23.46 -4.70
C ILE A 92 33.02 -24.73 -3.99
N PRO A 93 32.19 -25.46 -3.23
CA PRO A 93 32.53 -26.77 -2.69
C PRO A 93 32.77 -27.82 -3.79
N LYS A 94 33.70 -28.75 -3.57
CA LYS A 94 34.09 -29.76 -4.58
C LYS A 94 33.00 -30.79 -4.89
N ASP A 95 32.23 -31.19 -3.88
CA ASP A 95 31.28 -32.32 -3.98
C ASP A 95 29.82 -31.88 -3.77
N GLY A 96 29.53 -30.59 -3.98
CA GLY A 96 28.23 -30.01 -3.64
C GLY A 96 27.95 -30.03 -2.12
N ARG A 97 26.68 -29.87 -1.73
CA ARG A 97 26.24 -29.91 -0.32
C ARG A 97 24.79 -30.40 -0.22
N ASN A 98 24.47 -31.17 0.82
CA ASN A 98 23.09 -31.61 1.12
C ASN A 98 22.33 -32.22 -0.08
N ALA A 99 22.97 -33.15 -0.80
CA ALA A 99 22.43 -33.80 -2.01
C ALA A 99 22.15 -32.85 -3.20
N ARG A 100 22.69 -31.63 -3.17
CA ARG A 100 22.68 -30.69 -4.31
C ARG A 100 24.08 -30.62 -4.93
N PRO A 101 24.24 -30.93 -6.23
CA PRO A 101 25.55 -31.00 -6.88
C PRO A 101 26.14 -29.62 -7.21
N TYR A 102 25.30 -28.61 -7.46
CA TYR A 102 25.74 -27.27 -7.86
C TYR A 102 25.44 -26.29 -6.73
N VAL A 103 26.42 -26.10 -5.83
CA VAL A 103 26.30 -25.19 -4.69
C VAL A 103 27.48 -24.23 -4.68
N PHE A 104 27.23 -22.98 -4.32
CA PHE A 104 28.27 -22.02 -3.94
C PHE A 104 27.94 -21.40 -2.59
N THR A 105 28.97 -21.08 -1.80
CA THR A 105 28.84 -20.46 -0.49
C THR A 105 29.27 -19.00 -0.59
N ILE A 106 28.36 -18.10 -0.22
CA ILE A 106 28.66 -16.67 -0.03
C ILE A 106 29.09 -16.49 1.42
N HIS A 107 30.26 -15.89 1.60
CA HIS A 107 30.73 -15.46 2.90
C HIS A 107 30.68 -13.94 2.93
N SER A 108 29.95 -13.37 3.88
CA SER A 108 29.75 -11.94 4.05
C SER A 108 30.32 -11.48 5.39
N GLN A 109 31.08 -10.39 5.36
CA GLN A 109 31.62 -9.75 6.57
C GLN A 109 31.40 -8.25 6.49
N GLN A 110 30.25 -7.79 7.00
CA GLN A 110 29.85 -6.38 6.94
C GLN A 110 30.82 -5.46 7.70
N LEU A 111 31.45 -5.95 8.76
CA LEU A 111 32.38 -5.21 9.62
C LEU A 111 33.45 -6.18 10.16
N PRO A 112 34.71 -5.74 10.35
CA PRO A 112 35.79 -6.61 10.85
C PRO A 112 35.50 -7.23 12.23
N SER A 113 34.67 -6.57 13.04
CA SER A 113 34.24 -7.01 14.37
C SER A 113 33.07 -8.00 14.38
N HIS A 114 32.37 -8.17 13.25
CA HIS A 114 31.24 -9.08 13.15
C HIS A 114 31.67 -10.48 12.70
N PRO A 115 31.01 -11.55 13.20
CA PRO A 115 31.29 -12.90 12.74
C PRO A 115 30.92 -13.03 11.25
N VAL A 116 31.76 -13.75 10.50
CA VAL A 116 31.53 -14.04 9.08
C VAL A 116 30.22 -14.81 8.96
N GLN A 117 29.27 -14.25 8.23
CA GLN A 117 28.03 -14.94 7.89
C GLN A 117 28.23 -15.74 6.61
N THR A 118 27.66 -16.95 6.58
CA THR A 118 27.77 -17.86 5.43
C THR A 118 26.41 -18.26 4.93
N LEU A 119 26.20 -18.18 3.62
CA LEU A 119 24.97 -18.58 2.96
C LEU A 119 25.30 -19.54 1.82
N ASP A 120 24.79 -20.77 1.90
CA ASP A 120 24.88 -21.72 0.81
C ASP A 120 23.73 -21.48 -0.18
N VAL A 121 24.07 -21.35 -1.46
CA VAL A 121 23.12 -21.15 -2.55
C VAL A 121 23.27 -22.29 -3.55
N ALA A 122 22.18 -23.01 -3.78
CA ALA A 122 22.13 -24.05 -4.80
C ALA A 122 21.64 -23.46 -6.13
N ALA A 123 22.22 -23.92 -7.23
CA ALA A 123 21.77 -23.65 -8.59
C ALA A 123 21.23 -24.93 -9.23
N ASP A 124 20.38 -24.78 -10.25
CA ASP A 124 19.79 -25.92 -10.96
C ASP A 124 20.75 -26.56 -11.96
N SER A 125 21.76 -25.81 -12.43
CA SER A 125 22.76 -26.27 -13.39
C SER A 125 24.18 -25.77 -13.07
N LEU A 126 25.19 -26.43 -13.64
CA LEU A 126 26.59 -25.97 -13.57
C LEU A 126 26.78 -24.62 -14.30
N GLU A 127 26.04 -24.39 -15.38
CA GLU A 127 26.05 -23.14 -16.13
C GLU A 127 25.56 -21.98 -15.25
N ASP A 128 24.42 -22.16 -14.58
CA ASP A 128 23.87 -21.16 -13.66
C ASP A 128 24.83 -20.89 -12.50
N LEU A 129 25.39 -21.94 -11.88
CA LEU A 129 26.38 -21.77 -10.82
C LEU A 129 27.57 -20.92 -11.30
N THR A 130 28.11 -21.26 -12.47
CA THR A 130 29.28 -20.57 -13.03
C THR A 130 28.94 -19.11 -13.36
N SER A 131 27.77 -18.87 -13.94
CA SER A 131 27.24 -17.54 -14.26
C SER A 131 27.07 -16.68 -12.99
N TRP A 132 26.35 -17.19 -11.98
CA TRP A 132 26.14 -16.50 -10.70
C TRP A 132 27.45 -16.15 -10.01
N VAL A 133 28.37 -17.11 -9.87
CA VAL A 133 29.66 -16.89 -9.22
C VAL A 133 30.48 -15.84 -9.96
N SER A 134 30.53 -15.89 -11.30
CA SER A 134 31.23 -14.88 -12.11
C SER A 134 30.63 -13.49 -11.90
N LYS A 135 29.29 -13.37 -11.99
CA LYS A 135 28.60 -12.09 -11.86
C LYS A 135 28.73 -11.47 -10.47
N ILE A 136 28.67 -12.28 -9.41
CA ILE A 136 28.86 -11.80 -8.03
C ILE A 136 30.30 -11.31 -7.83
N ARG A 137 31.31 -12.08 -8.32
CA ARG A 137 32.72 -11.66 -8.22
C ARG A 137 33.01 -10.39 -9.02
N GLU A 138 32.48 -10.28 -10.24
CA GLU A 138 32.56 -9.05 -11.05
C GLU A 138 31.92 -7.86 -10.31
N ALA A 139 30.73 -8.04 -9.76
CA ALA A 139 30.01 -6.99 -9.05
C ALA A 139 30.73 -6.55 -7.77
N ALA A 140 31.33 -7.47 -7.02
CA ALA A 140 32.13 -7.15 -5.84
C ALA A 140 33.36 -6.29 -6.18
N GLN A 141 33.88 -6.40 -7.41
CA GLN A 141 35.04 -5.63 -7.86
C GLN A 141 34.67 -4.29 -8.52
N ASN A 142 33.51 -4.19 -9.19
CA ASN A 142 33.19 -3.09 -10.12
C ASN A 142 31.77 -2.51 -9.99
N ALA A 143 31.15 -2.54 -8.80
CA ALA A 143 29.75 -2.16 -8.59
C ALA A 143 29.35 -0.79 -9.20
N ASP A 144 30.15 0.26 -8.99
CA ASP A 144 29.82 1.63 -9.42
C ASP A 144 29.96 1.86 -10.93
N ALA A 145 30.93 1.20 -11.59
CA ALA A 145 31.20 1.35 -13.02
C ALA A 145 30.05 0.77 -13.87
N ARG A 146 29.47 -0.35 -13.43
CA ARG A 146 28.45 -1.09 -14.18
C ARG A 146 27.12 -0.32 -14.30
N MET A 147 26.71 0.37 -13.23
CA MET A 147 25.47 1.15 -13.23
C MET A 147 25.50 2.32 -14.22
N GLN A 148 26.70 2.87 -14.51
CA GLN A 148 26.88 3.93 -15.50
C GLN A 148 26.89 3.39 -16.94
N GLU A 149 27.49 2.22 -17.16
CA GLU A 149 27.56 1.58 -18.49
C GLU A 149 26.18 1.17 -19.02
N GLU A 150 25.31 0.59 -18.19
CA GLU A 150 23.96 0.18 -18.60
C GLU A 150 23.13 1.37 -19.10
N LYS A 151 23.19 2.51 -18.38
CA LYS A 151 22.53 3.75 -18.79
C LYS A 151 23.07 4.30 -20.11
N GLN A 152 24.36 4.13 -20.39
CA GLN A 152 24.94 4.53 -21.68
C GLN A 152 24.53 3.59 -22.81
N MET A 153 24.46 2.29 -22.54
CA MET A 153 24.11 1.28 -23.54
C MET A 153 22.65 1.41 -23.99
N GLU A 154 21.74 1.71 -23.05
CA GLU A 154 20.34 1.98 -23.36
C GLU A 154 20.16 3.22 -24.26
N ARG A 155 20.93 4.29 -24.00
CA ARG A 155 20.95 5.52 -24.82
C ARG A 155 21.48 5.30 -26.24
N ARG A 156 22.24 4.23 -26.49
CA ARG A 156 22.86 3.92 -27.80
C ARG A 156 21.99 3.03 -28.69
N LYS A 157 20.84 2.53 -28.22
CA LYS A 157 19.95 1.69 -29.03
C LYS A 157 19.41 2.49 -30.22
N LYS A 158 19.77 2.08 -31.43
CA LYS A 158 19.25 2.65 -32.68
C LYS A 158 17.87 2.04 -32.97
N ILE A 159 16.92 2.88 -33.35
CA ILE A 159 15.56 2.46 -33.72
C ILE A 159 15.49 2.35 -35.25
N ALA A 160 14.94 1.24 -35.74
CA ALA A 160 14.69 1.04 -37.17
C ALA A 160 13.65 2.05 -37.70
N VAL A 161 13.88 2.58 -38.90
CA VAL A 161 13.03 3.63 -39.49
C VAL A 161 11.62 3.09 -39.74
N GLU A 162 11.51 1.85 -40.20
CA GLU A 162 10.25 1.17 -40.49
C GLU A 162 9.36 1.05 -39.24
N LEU A 163 9.95 0.92 -38.05
CA LEU A 163 9.23 0.93 -36.78
C LEU A 163 8.90 2.35 -36.33
N SER A 164 9.81 3.29 -36.55
CA SER A 164 9.61 4.72 -36.21
C SER A 164 8.45 5.34 -37.01
N ASP A 165 8.31 4.97 -38.28
CA ASP A 165 7.27 5.49 -39.18
C ASP A 165 5.85 5.11 -38.75
N LEU A 166 5.68 4.07 -37.92
CA LEU A 166 4.39 3.67 -37.36
C LEU A 166 3.92 4.59 -36.22
N VAL A 167 4.79 5.43 -35.65
CA VAL A 167 4.48 6.25 -34.47
C VAL A 167 3.96 7.64 -34.87
N VAL A 168 2.65 7.73 -35.11
CA VAL A 168 1.99 8.98 -35.58
C VAL A 168 1.64 9.95 -34.45
N TYR A 169 0.87 9.49 -33.45
CA TYR A 169 0.31 10.34 -32.39
C TYR A 169 0.95 10.13 -31.01
N CYS A 170 1.25 8.90 -30.63
CA CYS A 170 1.78 8.60 -29.31
C CYS A 170 3.32 8.66 -29.35
N ARG A 171 3.90 9.78 -29.76
CA ARG A 171 5.36 9.91 -29.89
C ARG A 171 5.98 10.05 -28.49
N PRO A 172 6.77 9.07 -28.01
CA PRO A 172 7.34 9.14 -26.68
C PRO A 172 8.49 10.16 -26.66
N VAL A 173 8.37 11.18 -25.81
CA VAL A 173 9.41 12.20 -25.62
C VAL A 173 9.74 12.37 -24.13
N PRO A 174 10.93 12.90 -23.80
CA PRO A 174 11.22 13.32 -22.44
C PRO A 174 10.23 14.41 -22.00
N PHE A 175 9.65 14.23 -20.82
CA PHE A 175 8.78 15.24 -20.22
C PHE A 175 9.53 16.55 -19.98
N ASN A 176 8.91 17.67 -20.36
CA ASN A 176 9.45 19.02 -20.16
C ASN A 176 8.31 19.95 -19.69
N GLU A 177 8.40 20.38 -18.44
CA GLU A 177 7.39 21.21 -17.77
C GLU A 177 7.30 22.64 -18.32
N ASP A 178 8.41 23.16 -18.87
CA ASP A 178 8.48 24.52 -19.44
C ASP A 178 7.66 24.64 -20.73
N LYS A 179 7.38 23.51 -21.41
CA LYS A 179 6.56 23.51 -22.63
C LYS A 179 5.07 23.62 -22.35
N ILE A 180 4.61 23.28 -21.14
CA ILE A 180 3.18 23.21 -20.83
C ILE A 180 2.53 24.59 -20.99
N GLY A 181 1.39 24.65 -21.69
CA GLY A 181 0.69 25.90 -21.97
C GLY A 181 1.34 26.80 -23.02
N THR A 182 2.43 26.36 -23.67
CA THR A 182 3.11 27.12 -24.74
C THR A 182 2.82 26.52 -26.12
N GLU A 183 3.13 27.27 -27.18
CA GLU A 183 3.06 26.78 -28.57
C GLU A 183 3.99 25.59 -28.84
N LYS A 184 5.03 25.40 -28.02
CA LYS A 184 5.97 24.27 -28.12
C LYS A 184 5.36 22.94 -27.67
N ALA A 185 4.19 22.94 -27.02
CA ALA A 185 3.47 21.72 -26.65
C ALA A 185 2.81 21.09 -27.89
N CYS A 186 3.33 19.94 -28.33
CA CYS A 186 2.78 19.20 -29.46
C CYS A 186 1.80 18.12 -28.96
N TYR A 187 0.56 18.11 -29.47
CA TYR A 187 -0.47 17.14 -29.08
C TYR A 187 -0.12 15.69 -29.49
N ARG A 188 0.83 15.50 -30.42
CA ARG A 188 1.36 14.20 -30.84
C ARG A 188 2.54 13.73 -29.99
N ASP A 189 2.93 14.50 -28.98
CA ASP A 189 4.00 14.11 -28.07
C ASP A 189 3.37 13.64 -26.76
N MET A 190 3.87 12.55 -26.23
CA MET A 190 3.45 12.02 -24.93
C MET A 190 4.64 11.64 -24.07
N SER A 191 4.43 11.58 -22.76
CA SER A 191 5.44 11.19 -21.78
C SER A 191 4.94 10.02 -20.93
N SER A 192 5.84 9.10 -20.59
CA SER A 192 5.57 8.02 -19.65
C SER A 192 6.26 8.29 -18.31
N PHE A 193 5.59 7.95 -17.21
CA PHE A 193 6.02 8.22 -15.85
C PHE A 193 5.89 6.94 -15.02
N PRO A 194 6.96 6.49 -14.35
CA PRO A 194 6.77 5.55 -13.24
C PRO A 194 5.94 6.24 -12.14
N GLU A 195 5.16 5.49 -11.38
CA GLU A 195 4.26 6.01 -10.33
C GLU A 195 4.98 7.01 -9.40
N THR A 196 6.20 6.69 -8.95
CA THR A 196 7.01 7.51 -8.04
C THR A 196 7.40 8.88 -8.62
N LYS A 197 7.44 8.99 -9.95
CA LYS A 197 7.66 10.26 -10.63
C LYS A 197 6.35 11.00 -10.84
N ALA A 198 5.27 10.28 -11.17
CA ALA A 198 3.94 10.85 -11.37
C ALA A 198 3.38 11.45 -10.06
N GLU A 199 3.59 10.79 -8.92
CA GLU A 199 3.22 11.28 -7.58
C GLU A 199 3.83 12.65 -7.26
N LYS A 200 5.04 12.94 -7.75
CA LYS A 200 5.68 14.27 -7.58
C LYS A 200 5.00 15.39 -8.37
N PHE A 201 4.13 15.04 -9.32
CA PHE A 201 3.33 15.98 -10.09
C PHE A 201 1.87 16.01 -9.59
N ALA A 202 1.33 14.88 -9.17
CA ALA A 202 0.00 14.73 -8.58
C ALA A 202 -0.02 15.17 -7.11
N THR A 203 0.35 16.42 -6.84
CA THR A 203 0.34 17.04 -5.51
C THR A 203 -0.38 18.37 -5.54
N ARG A 204 -0.79 18.90 -4.38
CA ARG A 204 -1.38 20.25 -4.26
C ARG A 204 -0.56 21.36 -4.93
N ALA A 205 0.77 21.24 -4.94
CA ALA A 205 1.65 22.26 -5.52
C ALA A 205 1.75 22.19 -7.06
N ARG A 206 1.56 21.02 -7.67
CA ARG A 206 1.87 20.79 -9.10
C ARG A 206 0.74 20.16 -9.90
N GLY A 207 -0.33 19.72 -9.23
CA GLY A 207 -1.47 19.02 -9.80
C GLY A 207 -2.14 19.80 -10.90
N LYS A 208 -2.44 21.07 -10.64
CA LYS A 208 -3.00 22.00 -11.65
C LYS A 208 -2.13 22.12 -12.90
N ARG A 209 -0.80 22.19 -12.73
CA ARG A 209 0.15 22.24 -13.85
C ARG A 209 0.18 20.93 -14.64
N PHE A 210 0.10 19.79 -13.96
CA PHE A 210 0.03 18.48 -14.59
C PHE A 210 -1.29 18.25 -15.32
N LEU A 211 -2.40 18.74 -14.77
CA LEU A 211 -3.70 18.77 -15.42
C LEU A 211 -3.68 19.60 -16.70
N GLN A 212 -3.05 20.78 -16.68
CA GLN A 212 -2.86 21.60 -17.87
C GLN A 212 -2.08 20.86 -18.98
N TYR A 213 -1.06 20.08 -18.62
CA TYR A 213 -0.37 19.20 -19.58
C TYR A 213 -1.32 18.17 -20.18
N ASN A 214 -2.10 17.50 -19.33
CA ASN A 214 -2.99 16.40 -19.74
C ASN A 214 -4.20 16.85 -20.57
N ARG A 215 -4.58 18.13 -20.56
CA ARG A 215 -5.60 18.67 -21.47
C ARG A 215 -5.19 18.64 -22.94
N ARG A 216 -3.88 18.67 -23.22
CA ARG A 216 -3.34 18.79 -24.59
C ARG A 216 -2.48 17.60 -25.02
N GLN A 217 -1.84 16.92 -24.08
CA GLN A 217 -0.90 15.81 -24.34
C GLN A 217 -1.28 14.59 -23.49
N LEU A 218 -0.85 13.41 -23.93
CA LEU A 218 -1.08 12.18 -23.16
C LEU A 218 0.02 11.98 -22.10
N SER A 219 -0.37 11.54 -20.91
CA SER A 219 0.53 10.91 -19.94
C SER A 219 0.19 9.45 -19.78
N ARG A 220 1.23 8.61 -19.73
CA ARG A 220 1.12 7.21 -19.32
C ARG A 220 1.80 7.01 -17.97
N VAL A 221 1.03 6.65 -16.95
CA VAL A 221 1.57 6.28 -15.63
C VAL A 221 1.61 4.76 -15.55
N TYR A 222 2.64 4.20 -14.93
CA TYR A 222 2.78 2.76 -14.76
C TYR A 222 3.44 2.39 -13.43
N PRO A 223 3.23 1.16 -12.91
CA PRO A 223 3.71 0.78 -11.59
C PRO A 223 5.24 0.79 -11.52
N ARG A 224 5.79 1.09 -10.34
CA ARG A 224 7.25 1.05 -10.13
C ARG A 224 7.79 -0.38 -10.27
N GLY A 225 9.02 -0.52 -10.74
CA GLY A 225 9.65 -1.83 -10.99
C GLY A 225 9.81 -2.70 -9.74
N GLN A 226 9.80 -2.10 -8.55
CA GLN A 226 9.87 -2.80 -7.26
C GLN A 226 8.60 -3.58 -6.91
N ARG A 227 7.47 -3.35 -7.59
CA ARG A 227 6.23 -4.10 -7.40
C ARG A 227 6.28 -5.45 -8.13
N LEU A 228 7.21 -6.30 -7.71
CA LEU A 228 7.34 -7.66 -8.26
C LEU A 228 6.12 -8.52 -7.95
N ASP A 229 5.37 -8.19 -6.89
CA ASP A 229 4.09 -8.82 -6.55
C ASP A 229 2.96 -8.41 -7.49
N SER A 230 3.25 -7.56 -8.48
CA SER A 230 2.28 -6.97 -9.39
C SER A 230 1.19 -6.15 -8.69
N SER A 231 1.43 -5.68 -7.45
CA SER A 231 0.52 -4.74 -6.79
C SER A 231 0.31 -3.48 -7.65
N ASN A 232 -0.83 -2.83 -7.47
CA ASN A 232 -1.12 -1.55 -8.11
C ASN A 232 -0.94 -0.37 -7.16
N TYR A 233 -0.64 0.80 -7.74
CA TYR A 233 -0.72 2.08 -7.07
C TYR A 233 -2.16 2.62 -7.13
N ASP A 234 -2.47 3.62 -6.29
CA ASP A 234 -3.77 4.29 -6.32
C ASP A 234 -3.92 5.12 -7.62
N PRO A 235 -4.89 4.82 -8.49
CA PRO A 235 -5.07 5.55 -9.74
C PRO A 235 -5.76 6.91 -9.57
N LEU A 236 -6.44 7.17 -8.45
CA LEU A 236 -7.28 8.37 -8.26
C LEU A 236 -6.49 9.69 -8.41
N PRO A 237 -5.31 9.88 -7.78
CA PRO A 237 -4.56 11.13 -7.93
C PRO A 237 -4.12 11.39 -9.38
N MET A 238 -3.85 10.31 -10.13
CA MET A 238 -3.44 10.41 -11.54
C MET A 238 -4.61 10.81 -12.43
N TRP A 239 -5.77 10.18 -12.24
CA TRP A 239 -6.99 10.53 -12.97
C TRP A 239 -7.46 11.94 -12.63
N LEU A 240 -7.44 12.36 -11.36
CA LEU A 240 -7.79 13.71 -10.92
C LEU A 240 -6.90 14.80 -11.55
N CYS A 241 -5.63 14.47 -11.81
CA CYS A 241 -4.73 15.32 -12.57
C CYS A 241 -4.83 15.12 -14.10
N GLY A 242 -5.87 14.46 -14.58
CA GLY A 242 -6.20 14.29 -15.99
C GLY A 242 -5.38 13.23 -16.74
N SER A 243 -4.55 12.43 -16.05
CA SER A 243 -3.78 11.37 -16.70
C SER A 243 -4.70 10.34 -17.34
N GLN A 244 -4.46 10.02 -18.62
CA GLN A 244 -5.37 9.23 -19.43
C GLN A 244 -4.99 7.76 -19.46
N LEU A 245 -3.68 7.46 -19.52
CA LEU A 245 -3.16 6.10 -19.65
C LEU A 245 -2.56 5.64 -18.31
N VAL A 246 -3.42 5.53 -17.30
CA VAL A 246 -3.05 5.04 -15.96
C VAL A 246 -3.01 3.51 -16.00
N ALA A 247 -1.84 2.96 -16.31
CA ALA A 247 -1.67 1.54 -16.53
C ALA A 247 -1.58 0.79 -15.20
N LEU A 248 -2.42 -0.23 -15.05
CA LEU A 248 -2.48 -1.10 -13.89
C LEU A 248 -2.21 -2.56 -14.31
N ASN A 249 -1.78 -3.37 -13.36
CA ASN A 249 -1.62 -4.81 -13.45
C ASN A 249 -3.00 -5.49 -13.35
N PHE A 250 -3.60 -5.78 -14.50
CA PHE A 250 -4.96 -6.36 -14.59
C PHE A 250 -5.08 -7.75 -13.94
N GLN A 251 -3.97 -8.48 -13.82
CA GLN A 251 -3.92 -9.78 -13.17
C GLN A 251 -4.09 -9.71 -11.64
N THR A 252 -3.99 -8.52 -11.05
CA THR A 252 -4.01 -8.34 -9.60
C THR A 252 -5.39 -7.89 -9.14
N PRO A 253 -6.10 -8.67 -8.29
CA PRO A 253 -7.46 -8.38 -7.87
C PRO A 253 -7.50 -7.40 -6.68
N ASP A 254 -6.85 -6.24 -6.81
CA ASP A 254 -6.75 -5.23 -5.77
C ASP A 254 -7.74 -4.07 -5.96
N LYS A 255 -7.82 -3.18 -4.94
CA LYS A 255 -8.72 -2.02 -4.96
C LYS A 255 -8.50 -1.13 -6.20
N PRO A 256 -7.26 -0.79 -6.63
CA PRO A 256 -7.03 -0.07 -7.87
C PRO A 256 -7.71 -0.68 -9.10
N MET A 257 -7.60 -2.01 -9.30
CA MET A 257 -8.28 -2.66 -10.42
C MET A 257 -9.80 -2.63 -10.30
N GLN A 258 -10.33 -2.74 -9.08
CA GLN A 258 -11.77 -2.65 -8.84
C GLN A 258 -12.31 -1.24 -9.14
N LEU A 259 -11.57 -0.19 -8.76
CA LEU A 259 -11.89 1.20 -9.14
C LEU A 259 -11.76 1.44 -10.64
N ASN A 260 -10.76 0.86 -11.29
CA ASN A 260 -10.59 0.93 -12.74
C ASN A 260 -11.80 0.36 -13.48
N GLN A 261 -12.25 -0.84 -13.08
CA GLN A 261 -13.47 -1.43 -13.65
C GLN A 261 -14.70 -0.55 -13.38
N ALA A 262 -14.81 0.04 -12.19
CA ALA A 262 -15.92 0.95 -11.86
C ALA A 262 -15.91 2.24 -12.71
N LEU A 263 -14.75 2.85 -12.95
CA LEU A 263 -14.61 4.03 -13.81
C LEU A 263 -15.14 3.76 -15.21
N PHE A 264 -14.71 2.65 -15.83
CA PHE A 264 -15.09 2.33 -17.21
C PHE A 264 -16.56 1.89 -17.39
N MET A 265 -17.32 1.73 -16.30
CA MET A 265 -18.78 1.62 -16.37
C MET A 265 -19.43 2.89 -16.94
N LEU A 266 -18.85 4.08 -16.68
CA LEU A 266 -19.34 5.36 -17.22
C LEU A 266 -19.32 5.40 -18.75
N GLY A 267 -18.39 4.67 -19.37
CA GLY A 267 -18.23 4.59 -20.82
C GLY A 267 -18.92 3.38 -21.45
N GLY A 268 -19.83 2.71 -20.72
CA GLY A 268 -20.47 1.48 -21.17
C GLY A 268 -19.50 0.32 -21.43
N GLY A 269 -18.32 0.31 -20.78
CA GLY A 269 -17.30 -0.72 -20.97
C GLY A 269 -16.46 -0.56 -22.24
N SER A 270 -16.54 0.57 -22.96
CA SER A 270 -15.77 0.81 -24.20
C SER A 270 -14.26 0.98 -24.00
N GLY A 271 -13.80 1.15 -22.76
CA GLY A 271 -12.42 1.53 -22.44
C GLY A 271 -12.15 3.04 -22.56
N TYR A 272 -13.17 3.86 -22.85
CA TYR A 272 -13.06 5.32 -22.92
C TYR A 272 -14.16 6.00 -22.10
N VAL A 273 -13.76 6.96 -21.26
CA VAL A 273 -14.67 7.78 -20.46
C VAL A 273 -14.29 9.25 -20.67
N PRO A 274 -15.21 10.12 -21.13
CA PRO A 274 -14.96 11.55 -21.16
C PRO A 274 -14.67 12.06 -19.75
N GLN A 275 -13.57 12.82 -19.60
CA GLN A 275 -13.28 13.50 -18.33
C GLN A 275 -14.41 14.50 -18.01
N PRO A 276 -14.79 14.67 -16.73
CA PRO A 276 -15.70 15.70 -16.29
C PRO A 276 -15.34 17.09 -16.86
N ASP A 277 -16.36 17.86 -17.23
CA ASP A 277 -16.18 19.17 -17.87
C ASP A 277 -15.34 20.12 -17.03
N ILE A 278 -15.54 20.12 -15.71
CA ILE A 278 -14.74 20.93 -14.77
C ILE A 278 -13.24 20.66 -14.85
N MET A 279 -12.82 19.42 -15.11
CA MET A 279 -11.40 19.08 -15.20
C MET A 279 -10.73 19.69 -16.45
N ARG A 280 -11.53 20.09 -17.43
CA ARG A 280 -11.09 20.76 -18.66
C ARG A 280 -11.05 22.28 -18.52
N ASP A 281 -11.50 22.84 -17.39
CA ASP A 281 -11.51 24.27 -17.09
C ASP A 281 -10.19 24.75 -16.45
N ASP A 282 -9.64 25.87 -16.91
CA ASP A 282 -8.40 26.48 -16.40
C ASP A 282 -8.42 26.87 -14.92
N VAL A 283 -9.61 27.05 -14.33
CA VAL A 283 -9.74 27.38 -12.90
C VAL A 283 -9.57 26.15 -12.00
N PHE A 284 -10.10 25.00 -12.42
CA PHE A 284 -10.15 23.78 -11.59
C PHE A 284 -8.78 23.32 -11.09
N ASP A 285 -8.71 23.01 -9.80
CA ASP A 285 -7.60 22.38 -9.11
C ASP A 285 -8.12 21.16 -8.33
N PRO A 286 -7.63 19.94 -8.62
CA PRO A 286 -8.11 18.72 -7.97
C PRO A 286 -7.84 18.68 -6.45
N PHE A 287 -6.98 19.56 -5.92
CA PHE A 287 -6.63 19.63 -4.50
C PHE A 287 -7.25 20.83 -3.78
N ASP A 288 -8.11 21.59 -4.45
CA ASP A 288 -8.79 22.75 -3.90
C ASP A 288 -10.29 22.71 -4.24
N LYS A 289 -11.10 22.36 -3.25
CA LYS A 289 -12.56 22.24 -3.39
C LYS A 289 -13.23 23.59 -3.73
N ASP A 290 -12.60 24.72 -3.46
CA ASP A 290 -13.17 26.04 -3.74
C ASP A 290 -13.13 26.37 -5.24
N THR A 291 -12.36 25.60 -6.02
CA THR A 291 -12.32 25.67 -7.49
C THR A 291 -13.44 24.86 -8.16
N LEU A 292 -14.30 24.18 -7.38
CA LEU A 292 -15.40 23.40 -7.91
C LEU A 292 -16.55 24.30 -8.37
N HIS A 293 -17.02 24.05 -9.59
CA HIS A 293 -18.22 24.66 -10.15
C HIS A 293 -19.29 23.60 -10.42
N VAL A 294 -19.49 22.73 -9.44
CA VAL A 294 -20.50 21.66 -9.45
C VAL A 294 -21.34 21.72 -8.18
N GLU A 295 -22.58 21.23 -8.27
CA GLU A 295 -23.45 21.16 -7.10
C GLU A 295 -23.02 20.01 -6.19
N PRO A 296 -22.69 20.29 -4.91
CA PRO A 296 -22.39 19.25 -3.94
C PRO A 296 -23.64 18.46 -3.60
N ILE A 297 -23.46 17.19 -3.25
CA ILE A 297 -24.55 16.32 -2.82
C ILE A 297 -24.25 15.70 -1.45
N THR A 298 -25.31 15.32 -0.76
CA THR A 298 -25.22 14.48 0.43
C THR A 298 -25.87 13.13 0.16
N ILE A 299 -25.14 12.05 0.38
CA ILE A 299 -25.63 10.67 0.31
C ILE A 299 -25.98 10.23 1.72
N GLN A 300 -27.25 9.88 1.95
CA GLN A 300 -27.70 9.21 3.16
C GLN A 300 -27.91 7.73 2.87
N LEU A 301 -27.19 6.86 3.55
CA LEU A 301 -27.12 5.43 3.24
C LEU A 301 -27.35 4.59 4.49
N GLN A 302 -28.22 3.59 4.38
CA GLN A 302 -28.39 2.55 5.38
C GLN A 302 -28.11 1.19 4.73
N VAL A 303 -27.20 0.43 5.33
CA VAL A 303 -26.98 -0.97 4.97
C VAL A 303 -27.92 -1.80 5.84
N LEU A 304 -28.89 -2.48 5.23
CA LEU A 304 -29.97 -3.16 5.96
C LEU A 304 -29.71 -4.65 6.16
N GLY A 305 -29.06 -5.29 5.20
CA GLY A 305 -28.79 -6.72 5.25
C GLY A 305 -28.07 -7.21 4.00
N ALA A 306 -27.73 -8.49 3.98
CA ALA A 306 -27.19 -9.16 2.82
C ALA A 306 -27.87 -10.50 2.58
N ARG A 307 -27.60 -11.10 1.43
CA ARG A 307 -27.95 -12.49 1.12
C ARG A 307 -26.78 -13.18 0.44
N HIS A 308 -26.63 -14.48 0.70
CA HIS A 308 -25.67 -15.37 0.02
C HIS A 308 -24.23 -14.82 0.00
N LEU A 309 -23.73 -14.29 1.12
CA LEU A 309 -22.33 -13.88 1.18
C LEU A 309 -21.42 -15.10 0.96
N PRO A 310 -20.32 -14.93 0.22
CA PRO A 310 -19.38 -16.02 0.00
C PRO A 310 -18.71 -16.42 1.31
N LYS A 311 -18.25 -17.66 1.36
CA LYS A 311 -17.62 -18.24 2.54
C LYS A 311 -16.17 -18.56 2.22
N ASN A 312 -15.24 -18.04 3.01
CA ASN A 312 -13.84 -18.42 2.92
C ASN A 312 -13.59 -19.59 3.89
N GLY A 313 -13.45 -20.81 3.38
CA GLY A 313 -13.13 -21.98 4.19
C GLY A 313 -14.33 -22.65 4.88
N ARG A 314 -14.12 -23.17 6.10
CA ARG A 314 -15.07 -24.10 6.77
C ARG A 314 -15.97 -23.43 7.81
N SER A 315 -15.58 -22.32 8.42
CA SER A 315 -16.34 -21.59 9.44
C SER A 315 -17.45 -20.73 8.85
N ILE A 316 -18.52 -20.53 9.59
CA ILE A 316 -19.54 -19.55 9.20
C ILE A 316 -18.91 -18.16 9.36
N VAL A 317 -19.15 -17.30 8.38
CA VAL A 317 -18.56 -15.95 8.35
C VAL A 317 -19.23 -15.05 9.37
N CYS A 318 -18.46 -14.14 9.97
CA CYS A 318 -18.95 -13.06 10.83
C CYS A 318 -18.87 -11.73 10.08
N PRO A 319 -19.87 -11.35 9.25
CA PRO A 319 -19.66 -10.30 8.27
C PRO A 319 -19.85 -8.90 8.84
N PHE A 320 -19.12 -7.95 8.27
CA PHE A 320 -19.41 -6.52 8.35
C PHE A 320 -19.20 -5.86 6.98
N VAL A 321 -19.82 -4.70 6.78
CA VAL A 321 -19.73 -3.93 5.53
C VAL A 321 -18.97 -2.64 5.78
N GLU A 322 -17.88 -2.45 5.03
CA GLU A 322 -17.21 -1.16 4.87
C GLU A 322 -17.83 -0.43 3.67
N VAL A 323 -18.21 0.82 3.89
CA VAL A 323 -18.65 1.74 2.84
C VAL A 323 -17.63 2.87 2.72
N GLU A 324 -17.18 3.12 1.50
CA GLU A 324 -16.13 4.09 1.19
C GLU A 324 -16.57 5.01 0.05
N ILE A 325 -16.36 6.31 0.23
CA ILE A 325 -16.30 7.27 -0.88
C ILE A 325 -14.84 7.35 -1.34
N CYS A 326 -14.60 7.01 -2.61
CA CYS A 326 -13.30 7.16 -3.27
C CYS A 326 -13.38 8.33 -4.24
N GLY A 327 -12.49 9.32 -4.13
CA GLY A 327 -12.51 10.50 -5.01
C GLY A 327 -11.30 11.39 -4.74
N ALA A 328 -11.53 12.71 -4.71
CA ALA A 328 -10.54 13.64 -4.19
C ALA A 328 -10.38 13.49 -2.67
N ASP A 329 -9.24 13.94 -2.12
CA ASP A 329 -8.93 13.80 -0.70
C ASP A 329 -9.99 14.44 0.21
N TYR A 330 -10.59 15.56 -0.22
CA TYR A 330 -11.64 16.26 0.53
C TYR A 330 -13.02 15.57 0.52
N ASP A 331 -13.24 14.60 -0.37
CA ASP A 331 -14.47 13.79 -0.42
C ASP A 331 -14.25 12.37 0.14
N SER A 332 -13.00 11.93 0.23
CA SER A 332 -12.65 10.56 0.57
C SER A 332 -12.91 10.26 2.04
N CYS A 333 -13.76 9.27 2.31
CA CYS A 333 -14.13 8.88 3.67
C CYS A 333 -14.59 7.42 3.72
N LYS A 334 -14.50 6.82 4.92
CA LYS A 334 -14.85 5.42 5.16
C LYS A 334 -15.69 5.28 6.43
N CYS A 335 -16.64 4.37 6.42
CA CYS A 335 -17.36 3.93 7.60
C CYS A 335 -17.65 2.44 7.53
N LYS A 336 -17.94 1.82 8.68
CA LYS A 336 -18.31 0.41 8.75
C LYS A 336 -19.53 0.17 9.61
N THR A 337 -20.27 -0.89 9.26
CA THR A 337 -21.29 -1.49 10.12
C THR A 337 -20.63 -2.24 11.27
N ASP A 338 -21.45 -2.64 12.24
CA ASP A 338 -21.02 -3.63 13.24
C ASP A 338 -20.90 -5.02 12.62
N VAL A 339 -20.25 -5.92 13.34
CA VAL A 339 -20.07 -7.32 12.96
C VAL A 339 -21.32 -8.11 13.33
N VAL A 340 -21.82 -8.91 12.40
CA VAL A 340 -22.86 -9.92 12.68
C VAL A 340 -22.17 -11.25 12.93
N ALA A 341 -22.45 -11.90 14.05
CA ALA A 341 -21.85 -13.20 14.37
C ALA A 341 -22.50 -14.33 13.55
N ASP A 342 -21.67 -15.24 13.02
CA ASP A 342 -22.05 -16.53 12.46
C ASP A 342 -23.24 -16.50 11.48
N ASN A 343 -23.28 -15.52 10.58
CA ASN A 343 -24.35 -15.44 9.58
C ASN A 343 -23.88 -14.82 8.26
N GLY A 344 -23.54 -15.66 7.28
CA GLY A 344 -23.29 -15.25 5.89
C GLY A 344 -24.50 -15.37 4.95
N LEU A 345 -25.53 -16.11 5.33
CA LEU A 345 -26.63 -16.43 4.41
C LEU A 345 -27.63 -15.27 4.29
N ASN A 346 -27.96 -14.63 5.41
CA ASN A 346 -28.96 -13.57 5.49
C ASN A 346 -28.72 -12.61 6.69
N PRO A 347 -27.51 -12.07 6.87
CA PRO A 347 -27.24 -11.11 7.94
C PRO A 347 -28.08 -9.84 7.75
N VAL A 348 -28.44 -9.23 8.87
CA VAL A 348 -29.20 -7.98 8.93
C VAL A 348 -28.43 -7.01 9.81
N TRP A 349 -28.18 -5.81 9.30
CA TRP A 349 -27.64 -4.69 10.05
C TRP A 349 -28.78 -3.68 10.18
N VAL A 350 -29.34 -3.56 11.36
CA VAL A 350 -30.28 -2.48 11.68
C VAL A 350 -29.54 -1.59 12.67
N GLN A 351 -29.65 -0.26 12.54
CA GLN A 351 -29.17 0.77 13.51
C GLN A 351 -28.01 1.68 13.09
N LYS A 352 -27.71 1.89 11.80
CA LYS A 352 -26.75 2.94 11.43
C LYS A 352 -27.04 3.57 10.07
N GLN A 353 -27.25 4.89 10.09
CA GLN A 353 -27.26 5.72 8.89
C GLN A 353 -25.88 6.31 8.70
N PHE A 354 -25.35 6.18 7.49
CA PHE A 354 -24.10 6.79 7.06
C PHE A 354 -24.44 8.00 6.21
N VAL A 355 -23.80 9.14 6.50
CA VAL A 355 -24.03 10.38 5.77
C VAL A 355 -22.70 10.85 5.18
N PHE A 356 -22.65 10.97 3.86
CA PHE A 356 -21.47 11.35 3.10
C PHE A 356 -21.74 12.64 2.35
N ASP A 357 -20.89 13.65 2.56
CA ASP A 357 -20.97 14.90 1.82
C ASP A 357 -19.91 14.88 0.72
N ILE A 358 -20.34 15.08 -0.53
CA ILE A 358 -19.51 14.93 -1.72
C ILE A 358 -19.53 16.26 -2.47
N HIS A 359 -18.39 16.94 -2.47
CA HIS A 359 -18.20 18.21 -3.14
C HIS A 359 -18.05 18.03 -4.65
N ASN A 360 -17.36 16.96 -5.08
CA ASN A 360 -17.18 16.64 -6.49
C ASN A 360 -17.86 15.31 -6.86
N PRO A 361 -19.20 15.30 -7.03
CA PRO A 361 -19.92 14.10 -7.43
C PRO A 361 -19.58 13.65 -8.86
N THR A 362 -18.94 14.50 -9.66
CA THR A 362 -18.56 14.18 -11.04
C THR A 362 -17.37 13.24 -11.14
N PHE A 363 -16.54 13.18 -10.09
CA PHE A 363 -15.39 12.30 -9.97
C PHE A 363 -15.34 11.68 -8.56
N SER A 364 -16.34 10.86 -8.24
CA SER A 364 -16.40 10.12 -6.98
C SER A 364 -17.04 8.75 -7.19
N PHE A 365 -16.66 7.78 -6.37
CA PHE A 365 -17.16 6.41 -6.38
C PHE A 365 -17.68 6.03 -5.00
N LEU A 366 -18.83 5.35 -4.96
CA LEU A 366 -19.34 4.68 -3.78
C LEU A 366 -18.92 3.21 -3.85
N ARG A 367 -18.15 2.76 -2.86
CA ARG A 367 -17.60 1.42 -2.78
C ARG A 367 -18.13 0.72 -1.53
N PHE A 368 -18.62 -0.49 -1.72
CA PHE A 368 -19.00 -1.43 -0.67
C PHE A 368 -17.96 -2.56 -0.64
N THR A 369 -17.39 -2.84 0.52
CA THR A 369 -16.56 -4.03 0.73
C THR A 369 -17.12 -4.82 1.89
N VAL A 370 -17.39 -6.10 1.67
CA VAL A 370 -17.83 -7.02 2.71
C VAL A 370 -16.63 -7.79 3.19
N TYR A 371 -16.41 -7.77 4.50
CA TYR A 371 -15.36 -8.52 5.17
C TYR A 371 -16.00 -9.52 6.14
N GLU A 372 -15.27 -10.56 6.50
CA GLU A 372 -15.49 -11.33 7.72
C GLU A 372 -14.45 -10.96 8.76
N GLU A 373 -14.86 -10.94 10.02
CA GLU A 373 -13.93 -10.88 11.15
C GLU A 373 -13.63 -12.30 11.62
N ASP A 374 -12.36 -12.69 11.61
CA ASP A 374 -11.96 -14.03 12.06
C ASP A 374 -11.78 -14.12 13.58
N MET A 375 -11.37 -15.29 14.07
CA MET A 375 -11.16 -15.54 15.50
C MET A 375 -10.07 -14.68 16.14
N PHE A 376 -9.19 -14.06 15.33
CA PHE A 376 -8.12 -13.15 15.76
C PHE A 376 -8.51 -11.68 15.59
N SER A 377 -9.77 -11.41 15.23
CA SER A 377 -10.28 -10.07 14.91
C SER A 377 -9.66 -9.45 13.65
N ASP A 378 -9.07 -10.28 12.78
CA ASP A 378 -8.51 -9.81 11.50
C ASP A 378 -9.61 -9.77 10.42
N PRO A 379 -9.71 -8.65 9.66
CA PRO A 379 -10.69 -8.53 8.60
C PRO A 379 -10.23 -9.26 7.34
N ASN A 380 -11.02 -10.23 6.89
CA ASN A 380 -10.75 -11.00 5.66
C ASN A 380 -11.77 -10.65 4.58
N PHE A 381 -11.29 -10.38 3.36
CA PHE A 381 -12.14 -9.97 2.24
C PHE A 381 -13.12 -11.08 1.84
N LEU A 382 -14.41 -10.74 1.69
CA LEU A 382 -15.42 -11.64 1.13
C LEU A 382 -15.85 -11.21 -0.27
N ALA A 383 -16.26 -9.95 -0.43
CA ALA A 383 -16.83 -9.45 -1.67
C ALA A 383 -16.77 -7.92 -1.75
N GLN A 384 -17.00 -7.35 -2.94
CA GLN A 384 -17.10 -5.91 -3.11
C GLN A 384 -18.10 -5.51 -4.20
N ALA A 385 -18.54 -4.25 -4.16
CA ALA A 385 -19.16 -3.59 -5.32
C ALA A 385 -18.78 -2.10 -5.33
N SER A 386 -18.32 -1.60 -6.47
CA SER A 386 -17.87 -0.20 -6.63
C SER A 386 -18.63 0.46 -7.78
N TYR A 387 -19.21 1.63 -7.53
CA TYR A 387 -20.03 2.34 -8.50
C TYR A 387 -19.64 3.82 -8.58
N PRO A 388 -19.55 4.40 -9.78
CA PRO A 388 -19.50 5.86 -9.92
C PRO A 388 -20.75 6.50 -9.30
N VAL A 389 -20.56 7.56 -8.52
CA VAL A 389 -21.65 8.26 -7.80
C VAL A 389 -22.75 8.73 -8.76
N ARG A 390 -22.38 9.19 -9.95
CA ARG A 390 -23.31 9.63 -11.02
C ARG A 390 -24.27 8.55 -11.52
N LEU A 391 -23.98 7.28 -11.29
CA LEU A 391 -24.82 6.15 -11.73
C LEU A 391 -25.76 5.63 -10.64
N LEU A 392 -25.71 6.19 -9.43
CA LEU A 392 -26.51 5.74 -8.30
C LEU A 392 -28.00 6.07 -8.50
N ARG A 393 -28.86 5.26 -7.89
CA ARG A 393 -30.31 5.45 -7.85
C ARG A 393 -30.79 5.39 -6.41
N THR A 394 -31.82 6.18 -6.07
CA THR A 394 -32.36 6.31 -4.70
C THR A 394 -33.39 5.25 -4.32
N GLY A 395 -33.75 5.18 -3.04
CA GLY A 395 -34.72 4.26 -2.43
C GLY A 395 -34.09 2.95 -1.95
N TYR A 396 -34.92 1.92 -1.76
CA TYR A 396 -34.45 0.56 -1.47
C TYR A 396 -33.82 -0.07 -2.71
N ARG A 397 -32.55 -0.44 -2.63
CA ARG A 397 -31.77 -0.99 -3.73
C ARG A 397 -31.04 -2.25 -3.33
N SER A 398 -31.00 -3.21 -4.26
CA SER A 398 -30.06 -4.32 -4.17
C SER A 398 -28.72 -3.86 -4.73
N VAL A 399 -27.64 -4.21 -4.03
CA VAL A 399 -26.26 -4.02 -4.46
C VAL A 399 -25.67 -5.40 -4.77
N PRO A 400 -25.66 -5.83 -6.04
CA PRO A 400 -25.02 -7.08 -6.44
C PRO A 400 -23.53 -7.04 -6.10
N LEU A 401 -23.05 -8.10 -5.45
CA LEU A 401 -21.68 -8.21 -5.00
C LEU A 401 -20.84 -8.97 -6.04
N LYS A 402 -19.55 -8.66 -6.04
CA LYS A 402 -18.53 -9.23 -6.92
C LYS A 402 -17.37 -9.76 -6.11
N ASN A 403 -16.62 -10.70 -6.69
CA ASN A 403 -15.37 -11.17 -6.11
C ASN A 403 -14.25 -10.10 -6.27
N SER A 404 -13.04 -10.43 -5.83
CA SER A 404 -11.89 -9.53 -5.89
C SER A 404 -11.45 -9.20 -7.33
N TYR A 405 -11.73 -10.07 -8.31
CA TYR A 405 -11.49 -9.87 -9.75
C TYR A 405 -12.61 -9.10 -10.47
N ASN A 406 -13.60 -8.59 -9.73
CA ASN A 406 -14.78 -7.88 -10.26
C ASN A 406 -15.71 -8.78 -11.11
N GLU A 407 -15.72 -10.09 -10.85
CA GLU A 407 -16.68 -11.04 -11.42
C GLU A 407 -17.90 -11.18 -10.50
N GLU A 408 -19.08 -11.42 -11.09
CA GLU A 408 -20.34 -11.52 -10.35
C GLU A 408 -20.35 -12.74 -9.42
N LEU A 409 -20.81 -12.52 -8.18
CA LEU A 409 -21.08 -13.60 -7.24
C LEU A 409 -22.56 -13.98 -7.34
N GLU A 410 -22.82 -15.28 -7.51
CA GLU A 410 -24.19 -15.79 -7.65
C GLU A 410 -25.03 -15.47 -6.41
N LEU A 411 -26.14 -14.74 -6.62
CA LEU A 411 -27.12 -14.31 -5.60
C LEU A 411 -26.61 -13.38 -4.48
N ALA A 412 -25.29 -13.21 -4.36
CA ALA A 412 -24.67 -12.39 -3.33
C ALA A 412 -25.04 -10.92 -3.52
N SER A 413 -25.75 -10.35 -2.55
CA SER A 413 -26.16 -8.95 -2.64
C SER A 413 -26.39 -8.33 -1.28
N LEU A 414 -26.16 -7.01 -1.18
CA LEU A 414 -26.63 -6.20 -0.07
C LEU A 414 -28.02 -5.64 -0.38
N LEU A 415 -28.82 -5.41 0.65
CA LEU A 415 -29.98 -4.54 0.60
C LEU A 415 -29.63 -3.23 1.30
N VAL A 416 -29.79 -2.11 0.59
CA VAL A 416 -29.53 -0.77 1.11
C VAL A 416 -30.74 0.13 0.92
N HIS A 417 -30.87 1.13 1.77
CA HIS A 417 -31.68 2.31 1.51
C HIS A 417 -30.74 3.48 1.24
N ILE A 418 -30.88 4.15 0.10
CA ILE A 418 -30.02 5.25 -0.30
C ILE A 418 -30.85 6.47 -0.73
N GLU A 419 -30.57 7.62 -0.15
CA GLU A 419 -31.10 8.91 -0.56
C GLU A 419 -29.95 9.82 -0.97
N ILE A 420 -30.21 10.65 -1.97
CA ILE A 420 -29.25 11.62 -2.49
C ILE A 420 -29.97 12.96 -2.51
N VAL A 421 -29.48 13.89 -1.70
CA VAL A 421 -30.05 15.23 -1.55
C VAL A 421 -29.05 16.27 -2.03
N ASN A 422 -29.56 17.40 -2.53
CA ASN A 422 -28.71 18.55 -2.84
C ASN A 422 -28.31 19.20 -1.52
N ALA A 423 -27.01 19.38 -1.29
CA ALA A 423 -26.51 19.89 -0.01
C ALA A 423 -26.88 21.37 0.24
N LYS A 424 -27.46 22.07 -0.74
CA LYS A 424 -27.83 23.49 -0.70
C LYS A 424 -29.33 23.80 -0.56
N GLU A 425 -30.18 22.83 -0.20
CA GLU A 425 -31.60 23.16 0.07
C GLU A 425 -31.75 23.99 1.38
N GLU A 426 -32.62 25.02 1.33
CA GLU A 426 -32.61 26.22 2.21
C GLU A 426 -32.67 25.97 3.74
N ASP A 427 -33.17 24.83 4.21
CA ASP A 427 -33.34 24.54 5.65
C ASP A 427 -32.07 23.94 6.31
N ASP A 428 -31.10 23.44 5.52
CA ASP A 428 -29.87 22.80 6.01
C ASP A 428 -28.57 23.51 5.58
N GLU A 429 -28.62 24.55 4.73
CA GLU A 429 -27.41 25.28 4.28
C GLU A 429 -26.54 25.78 5.45
N ASN A 430 -27.15 26.37 6.48
CA ASN A 430 -26.42 26.88 7.65
C ASN A 430 -25.76 25.75 8.47
N LEU A 431 -26.42 24.60 8.59
CA LEU A 431 -25.90 23.44 9.31
C LEU A 431 -24.78 22.77 8.49
N TYR A 432 -24.98 22.62 7.19
CA TYR A 432 -24.00 22.10 6.24
C TYR A 432 -22.73 22.96 6.24
N MET A 433 -22.87 24.28 6.11
CA MET A 433 -21.75 25.22 6.16
C MET A 433 -21.00 25.13 7.48
N SER A 434 -21.71 25.03 8.61
CA SER A 434 -21.10 24.91 9.95
C SER A 434 -20.34 23.60 10.11
N ILE A 435 -20.93 22.47 9.70
CA ILE A 435 -20.26 21.16 9.70
C ILE A 435 -19.02 21.20 8.80
N GLN A 436 -19.13 21.82 7.63
CA GLN A 436 -18.03 21.89 6.69
C GLN A 436 -16.87 22.75 7.21
N GLN A 437 -17.16 23.91 7.80
CA GLN A 437 -16.15 24.75 8.46
C GLN A 437 -15.42 24.01 9.58
N LEU A 438 -16.15 23.24 10.39
CA LEU A 438 -15.55 22.44 11.46
C LEU A 438 -14.71 21.28 10.92
N ARG A 439 -15.11 20.64 9.82
CA ARG A 439 -14.28 19.62 9.14
C ARG A 439 -12.98 20.19 8.60
N ASP A 440 -13.06 21.33 7.91
CA ASP A 440 -11.89 22.02 7.37
C ASP A 440 -10.95 22.40 8.50
N ARG A 441 -11.50 22.98 9.57
CA ARG A 441 -10.74 23.36 10.77
C ARG A 441 -10.10 22.15 11.44
N THR A 442 -10.82 21.03 11.52
CA THR A 442 -10.28 19.76 12.06
C THR A 442 -9.11 19.26 11.23
N SER A 443 -9.20 19.31 9.90
CA SER A 443 -8.11 18.91 9.00
C SER A 443 -6.88 19.82 9.12
N GLU A 444 -7.09 21.14 9.16
CA GLU A 444 -6.01 22.12 9.39
C GLU A 444 -5.29 21.88 10.72
N LEU A 445 -6.06 21.73 11.80
CA LEU A 445 -5.53 21.51 13.14
C LEU A 445 -4.80 20.16 13.23
N SER A 446 -5.32 19.11 12.60
CA SER A 446 -4.67 17.79 12.56
C SER A 446 -3.31 17.86 11.84
N ASN A 447 -3.24 18.55 10.70
CA ASN A 447 -1.98 18.78 9.98
C ASN A 447 -0.99 19.60 10.82
N LYS A 448 -1.47 20.66 11.50
CA LYS A 448 -0.65 21.49 12.38
C LYS A 448 -0.09 20.70 13.56
N VAL A 449 -0.92 19.87 14.21
CA VAL A 449 -0.51 18.98 15.31
C VAL A 449 0.57 18.02 14.82
N SER A 450 0.39 17.37 13.66
CA SER A 450 1.40 16.44 13.11
C SER A 450 2.75 17.12 12.80
N LEU A 451 2.73 18.36 12.30
CA LEU A 451 3.95 19.14 12.07
C LEU A 451 4.67 19.52 13.38
N LEU A 452 3.91 19.88 14.42
CA LEU A 452 4.44 20.21 15.73
C LEU A 452 5.05 18.97 16.43
N GLU A 453 4.43 17.79 16.28
CA GLU A 453 4.99 16.52 16.78
C GLU A 453 6.35 16.21 16.14
N ARG A 454 6.44 16.34 14.80
CA ARG A 454 7.67 16.04 14.05
C ARG A 454 8.82 17.01 14.34
N SER A 455 8.50 18.24 14.74
CA SER A 455 9.51 19.27 15.06
C SER A 455 10.02 19.21 16.50
N GLY A 456 9.51 18.29 17.34
CA GLY A 456 9.97 18.12 18.71
C GLY A 456 9.66 19.31 19.63
N SER A 457 8.64 20.10 19.30
CA SER A 457 8.26 21.28 20.09
C SER A 457 7.48 20.87 21.35
N ALA A 458 8.14 20.87 22.51
CA ALA A 458 7.50 20.85 23.84
C ALA A 458 7.09 22.28 24.26
N ASP A 459 5.99 22.62 24.94
CA ASP A 459 4.85 21.87 25.48
C ASP A 459 3.53 22.64 25.26
N LEU A 460 3.55 23.99 25.24
CA LEU A 460 2.32 24.79 25.29
C LEU A 460 1.57 24.91 23.94
N SER A 461 2.26 25.23 22.84
CA SER A 461 1.64 25.44 21.52
C SER A 461 1.07 24.14 20.95
N TYR A 462 1.75 23.03 21.23
CA TYR A 462 1.30 21.69 20.90
C TYR A 462 0.04 21.31 21.69
N GLN A 463 0.08 21.44 23.03
CA GLN A 463 -1.09 21.18 23.88
C GLN A 463 -2.29 22.05 23.50
N GLN A 464 -2.08 23.34 23.25
CA GLN A 464 -3.14 24.27 22.86
C GLN A 464 -3.76 23.89 21.50
N SER A 465 -2.94 23.50 20.52
CA SER A 465 -3.45 23.05 19.21
C SER A 465 -4.16 21.69 19.31
N LEU A 466 -3.73 20.82 20.23
CA LEU A 466 -4.38 19.53 20.51
C LEU A 466 -5.74 19.70 21.21
N GLU A 467 -5.83 20.62 22.18
CA GLU A 467 -7.09 20.96 22.84
C GLU A 467 -8.08 21.61 21.87
N GLU A 468 -7.62 22.54 21.03
CA GLU A 468 -8.44 23.15 19.98
C GLU A 468 -8.93 22.10 18.97
N LEU A 469 -8.07 21.14 18.60
CA LEU A 469 -8.46 20.02 17.74
C LEU A 469 -9.56 19.17 18.39
N ARG A 470 -9.42 18.81 19.66
CA ARG A 470 -10.43 18.03 20.38
C ARG A 470 -11.76 18.78 20.49
N ALA A 471 -11.74 20.05 20.89
CA ALA A 471 -12.95 20.86 20.99
C ALA A 471 -13.66 21.01 19.64
N THR A 472 -12.90 21.19 18.56
CA THR A 472 -13.45 21.26 17.19
C THR A 472 -14.05 19.91 16.78
N GLN A 473 -13.40 18.79 17.12
CA GLN A 473 -13.90 17.44 16.87
C GLN A 473 -15.19 17.13 17.64
N ASP A 474 -15.26 17.54 18.91
CA ASP A 474 -16.45 17.36 19.75
C ASP A 474 -17.63 18.16 19.17
N GLN A 475 -17.42 19.45 18.86
CA GLN A 475 -18.45 20.29 18.23
C GLN A 475 -18.89 19.76 16.86
N LEU A 476 -17.94 19.25 16.06
CA LEU A 476 -18.24 18.59 14.79
C LEU A 476 -19.10 17.35 15.00
N SER A 477 -18.77 16.52 15.99
CA SER A 477 -19.53 15.32 16.34
C SER A 477 -20.96 15.67 16.74
N GLU A 478 -21.15 16.68 17.59
CA GLU A 478 -22.48 17.13 18.01
C GLU A 478 -23.34 17.60 16.83
N LEU A 479 -22.79 18.43 15.94
CA LEU A 479 -23.54 18.92 14.76
C LEU A 479 -23.82 17.81 13.75
N VAL A 480 -22.87 16.89 13.54
CA VAL A 480 -23.08 15.72 12.66
C VAL A 480 -24.15 14.80 13.23
N GLU A 481 -24.16 14.56 14.54
CA GLU A 481 -25.23 13.81 15.19
C GLU A 481 -26.58 14.52 15.08
N ALA A 482 -26.63 15.84 15.30
CA ALA A 482 -27.86 16.61 15.18
C ALA A 482 -28.42 16.54 13.75
N ARG A 483 -27.54 16.58 12.73
CA ARG A 483 -27.92 16.38 11.33
C ARG A 483 -28.40 14.97 11.06
N ASN A 484 -27.69 13.94 11.54
CA ASN A 484 -28.05 12.55 11.28
C ASN A 484 -29.36 12.11 11.98
N ARG A 485 -29.88 12.90 12.93
CA ARG A 485 -31.17 12.67 13.59
C ARG A 485 -32.35 13.32 12.85
N ARG A 486 -32.08 14.25 11.93
CA ARG A 486 -33.07 14.81 11.01
C ARG A 486 -33.26 13.85 9.85
#